data_AF-A0AA95MPK9-F1
#
_entry.id   AF-A0AA95MPK9-F1
#
_cell.length_a   1.000
_cell.length_b   1.000
_cell.length_c   1.000
_cell.angle_alpha   90.00
_cell.angle_beta   90.00
_cell.angle_gamma   90.00
#
_symmetry.space_group_name_H-M   'P 1'
#
loop_
_entity.id
_entity.type
_entity.pdbx_description
1 polymer ?
#
loop_
_entity_poly.entity_id
_entity_poly.type
_entity_poly.pdbx_seq_one_letter_code
_entity_poly.pdbx_strand_id
1 'polypeptide(L)' 'MGTLVCQTCNSTIDHFEDEKVTVLYSKCNCCDDHHTAEEV' A
#
# COMPACT_ATOMS: atom_id res chain seq x y z
N MET A 1 5.51 14.16 2.45
CA MET A 1 6.04 12.81 2.71
C MET A 1 4.88 11.84 2.70
N GLY A 2 4.92 10.87 1.79
CA GLY A 2 3.93 9.82 1.65
C GLY A 2 4.34 8.53 2.34
N THR A 3 3.35 7.76 2.79
CA THR A 3 3.56 6.42 3.35
C THR A 3 2.59 5.43 2.71
N LEU A 4 3.12 4.30 2.26
CA LEU A 4 2.36 3.19 1.69
C LEU A 4 2.16 2.12 2.78
N VAL A 5 0.91 1.77 3.08
CA VAL A 5 0.55 0.85 4.16
C VAL A 5 -0.23 -0.33 3.60
N CYS A 6 0.02 -1.53 4.11
CA CYS A 6 -0.75 -2.71 3.77
C CYS A 6 -2.14 -2.65 4.40
N GLN A 7 -3.20 -2.73 3.61
CA GLN A 7 -4.59 -2.73 4.11
C GLN A 7 -4.93 -4.00 4.91
N THR A 8 -4.19 -5.09 4.71
CA THR A 8 -4.47 -6.39 5.34
C THR A 8 -3.76 -6.54 6.69
N CYS A 9 -2.46 -6.29 6.75
CA CYS A 9 -1.65 -6.49 7.95
C CYS A 9 -1.23 -5.17 8.63
N ASN A 10 -1.68 -4.03 8.11
CA ASN A 10 -1.39 -2.69 8.62
C ASN A 10 0.10 -2.36 8.74
N SER A 11 0.96 -3.13 8.06
CA SER A 11 2.40 -2.93 8.03
C SER A 11 2.75 -1.89 6.97
N THR A 12 3.74 -1.05 7.28
CA THR A 12 4.30 -0.11 6.31
C THR A 12 5.01 -0.87 5.20
N ILE A 13 4.63 -0.60 3.96
CA ILE A 13 5.22 -1.19 2.76
C ILE A 13 6.40 -0.31 2.33
N ASP A 14 6.19 1.00 2.20
CA ASP A 14 7.22 1.94 1.72
C ASP A 14 6.93 3.40 2.11
N HIS A 15 7.91 4.26 1.90
CA HIS A 15 7.79 5.72 2.02
C HIS A 15 8.18 6.40 0.71
N PHE A 16 7.45 7.45 0.34
CA PHE A 16 7.74 8.23 -0.87
C PHE A 16 7.76 9.73 -0.58
N GLU A 17 8.47 10.48 -1.41
CA GLU A 17 8.43 11.94 -1.32
C GLU A 17 7.14 12.46 -1.94
N ASP A 18 6.44 13.29 -1.18
CA ASP A 18 5.19 13.93 -1.61
C ASP A 18 5.13 15.32 -0.99
N GLU A 19 4.53 16.26 -1.71
CA GLU A 19 4.38 17.64 -1.24
C GLU A 19 3.49 17.70 0.01
N LYS A 20 2.51 16.79 0.12
CA LYS A 20 1.60 16.69 1.26
C LYS A 20 1.88 15.42 2.07
N VAL A 21 1.27 15.33 3.25
CA VAL A 21 1.28 14.09 4.03
C VAL A 21 0.17 13.21 3.51
N THR A 22 0.54 12.12 2.85
CA THR A 22 -0.40 11.23 2.17
C THR A 22 -0.18 9.81 2.67
N VAL A 23 -1.26 9.12 3.03
CA VAL A 23 -1.23 7.70 3.39
C VAL A 23 -2.02 6.94 2.33
N LEU A 24 -1.33 6.05 1.64
CA LEU A 24 -1.93 5.18 0.63
C LEU A 24 -2.02 3.76 1.18
N TYR A 25 -3.14 3.09 0.91
CA TYR A 25 -3.35 1.71 1.29
C TYR A 25 -3.23 0.81 0.06
N SER A 26 -2.42 -0.23 0.15
CA SER A 26 -2.23 -1.25 -0.88
C SER A 26 -2.18 -2.64 -0.23
N LYS A 27 -2.02 -3.71 -1.00
CA LYS A 27 -1.70 -5.04 -0.47
C LYS A 27 -0.18 -5.27 -0.60
N CYS A 28 0.45 -5.78 0.46
CA CYS A 28 1.83 -6.27 0.36
C CYS A 28 1.86 -7.61 -0.37
N ASN A 29 3.01 -7.96 -0.97
CA ASN A 29 3.24 -9.28 -1.54
C ASN A 29 2.92 -10.42 -0.54
N CYS A 30 3.22 -10.20 0.74
CA CYS A 30 2.88 -11.10 1.84
C CYS A 30 1.37 -11.37 2.07
N CYS A 31 0.50 -10.52 1.53
CA CYS A 31 -0.95 -10.61 1.66
C CYS A 31 -1.64 -10.67 0.28
N ASP A 32 -0.85 -10.85 -0.78
CA ASP A 32 -1.29 -10.80 -2.18
C ASP A 32 -1.90 -12.12 -2.65
N ASP A 33 -1.82 -13.19 -1.84
CA ASP A 33 -2.49 -14.49 -2.03
C ASP A 33 -4.04 -14.41 -2.16
N HIS A 34 -4.63 -13.21 -2.14
CA HIS A 34 -6.08 -13.00 -2.07
C HIS A 34 -6.66 -11.86 -2.94
N HIS A 35 -6.05 -11.42 -4.04
CA HIS A 35 -6.85 -10.90 -5.18
C HIS A 35 -6.02 -10.76 -6.45
N THR A 36 -6.38 -11.58 -7.43
CA THR A 36 -6.06 -11.43 -8.83
C THR A 36 -6.51 -10.06 -9.35
N ALA A 37 -5.63 -9.45 -10.15
CA ALA A 37 -5.85 -8.42 -11.14
C ALA A 37 -7.31 -8.00 -11.41
N GLU A 38 -7.66 -6.76 -11.07
CA GLU A 38 -8.70 -6.00 -11.75
C GLU A 38 -8.09 -4.64 -12.17
N GLU A 39 -7.45 -4.62 -13.34
CA GLU A 39 -7.38 -3.41 -14.17
C GLU A 39 -8.70 -3.34 -14.96
N VAL A 40 -9.41 -2.22 -14.81
CA VAL A 40 -10.62 -1.83 -15.57
C VAL A 40 -10.26 -1.02 -16.80
#